data_AF-A0A6J4J8R9-F1
#
_entry.id   AF-A0A6J4J8R9-F1
#
_cell.length_a   1.000
_cell.length_b   1.000
_cell.length_c   1.000
_cell.angle_alpha   90.00
_cell.angle_beta   90.00
_cell.angle_gamma   90.00
#
_symmetry.space_group_name_H-M   'P 1'
#
loop_
_entity.id
_entity.type
_entity.pdbx_description
1 polymer ?
#
loop_
_entity_poly.entity_id
_entity_poly.type
_entity_poly.pdbx_seq_one_letter_code
_entity_poly.pdbx_strand_id
1 'polypeptide(L)'
;MSPLTPSKLRADVYRILDRILATGEPVLVERKGRRLVISPVDGPVGPTERRRRRLEDFAVSPTLVVGNPDDLVEIDWSSYWDPDQALDP
;
A
#
# COMPACT_ATOMS: atom_id res chain seq x y z
N MET A 1 -15.78 23.59 -4.74
CA MET A 1 -14.79 23.26 -5.79
C MET A 1 -15.51 23.07 -7.10
N SER A 2 -15.16 23.82 -8.14
CA SER A 2 -15.81 23.73 -9.45
C SER A 2 -15.21 22.59 -10.27
N PRO A 3 -16.01 21.68 -10.84
CA PRO A 3 -15.50 20.55 -11.61
C PRO A 3 -14.87 21.02 -12.93
N LEU A 4 -13.77 20.37 -13.31
CA LEU A 4 -13.12 20.58 -14.59
C LEU A 4 -13.82 19.77 -15.69
N THR A 5 -13.89 20.34 -16.88
CA THR A 5 -14.36 19.62 -18.07
C THR A 5 -13.28 18.66 -18.58
N PRO A 6 -13.65 17.60 -19.32
CA PRO A 6 -12.68 16.64 -19.85
C PRO A 6 -11.70 17.30 -20.83
N SER A 7 -12.15 18.28 -21.60
CA SER A 7 -11.31 19.01 -22.55
C SER A 7 -10.23 19.84 -21.84
N LYS A 8 -10.58 20.47 -20.71
CA LYS A 8 -9.61 21.23 -19.90
C LYS A 8 -8.64 20.31 -19.17
N LEU A 9 -9.12 19.16 -18.68
CA LEU A 9 -8.25 18.12 -18.14
C LEU A 9 -7.24 17.63 -19.19
N ARG A 10 -7.66 17.40 -20.43
CA ARG A 10 -6.79 16.91 -21.50
C ARG A 10 -5.70 17.92 -21.89
N ALA A 11 -6.03 19.20 -21.95
CA ALA A 11 -5.08 20.25 -22.32
C ALA A 11 -3.97 20.43 -21.26
N ASP A 12 -4.30 20.26 -19.98
CA ASP A 12 -3.43 20.58 -18.85
C ASP A 12 -3.02 19.36 -18.00
N VAL A 13 -3.11 18.14 -18.53
CA VAL A 13 -3.10 16.91 -17.71
C VAL A 13 -1.87 16.81 -16.81
N TYR A 14 -0.66 17.07 -17.34
CA TYR A 14 0.57 16.98 -16.56
C TYR A 14 0.66 18.04 -15.48
N ARG A 15 0.33 19.30 -15.80
CA ARG A 15 0.29 20.41 -14.83
C ARG A 15 -0.69 20.15 -13.68
N ILE A 16 -1.83 19.53 -13.99
CA ILE A 16 -2.82 19.15 -12.98
C ILE A 16 -2.27 18.04 -12.09
N LEU A 17 -1.66 17.01 -12.65
CA LEU A 17 -1.04 15.93 -11.88
C LEU A 17 0.08 16.45 -10.97
N ASP A 18 0.97 17.30 -11.49
CA ASP A 18 2.06 17.89 -10.72
C ASP A 18 1.53 18.73 -9.55
N ARG A 19 0.47 19.52 -9.78
CA ARG A 19 -0.19 20.27 -8.70
C ARG A 19 -0.78 19.33 -7.65
N ILE A 20 -1.46 18.27 -8.05
CA ILE A 20 -2.06 17.30 -7.12
C ILE A 20 -0.97 16.67 -6.25
N LEU A 21 0.16 16.29 -6.87
CA LEU A 21 1.30 15.73 -6.14
C LEU A 21 1.98 16.75 -5.22
N ALA A 22 2.09 18.02 -5.65
CA ALA A 22 2.74 19.07 -4.86
C ALA A 22 1.88 19.58 -3.69
N THR A 23 0.56 19.60 -3.85
CA THR A 23 -0.37 20.21 -2.88
C THR A 23 -1.15 19.19 -2.06
N GLY A 24 -1.26 17.95 -2.54
CA GLY A 24 -2.17 16.94 -1.99
C GLY A 24 -3.65 17.19 -2.32
N GLU A 25 -3.99 18.33 -2.95
CA GLU A 25 -5.38 18.70 -3.20
C GLU A 25 -5.98 17.89 -4.35
N PRO A 26 -7.12 17.19 -4.14
CA PRO A 26 -7.78 16.44 -5.19
C PRO A 26 -8.49 17.36 -6.20
N VAL A 27 -8.67 16.85 -7.42
CA VAL A 27 -9.35 17.56 -8.51
C VAL A 27 -10.61 16.80 -8.94
N LEU A 28 -11.72 17.53 -9.07
CA LEU A 28 -12.99 17.01 -9.59
C LEU A 28 -13.07 17.20 -11.10
N VAL A 29 -13.51 16.15 -11.79
CA VAL A 29 -13.73 16.15 -13.24
C VAL A 29 -15.15 15.71 -13.51
N GLU A 30 -15.88 16.46 -14.34
CA GLU A 30 -17.23 16.08 -14.76
C GLU A 30 -17.22 15.49 -16.16
N ARG A 31 -17.84 14.32 -16.32
CA ARG A 31 -17.96 13.65 -17.62
C ARG A 31 -19.26 12.88 -17.72
N LYS A 32 -20.04 13.12 -18.78
CA LYS A 32 -21.31 12.43 -19.06
C LYS A 32 -22.26 12.46 -17.85
N GLY A 33 -22.38 13.60 -17.18
CA GLY A 33 -23.23 13.77 -15.99
C GLY A 33 -22.72 13.08 -14.72
N ARG A 34 -21.49 12.55 -14.72
CA ARG A 34 -20.85 11.95 -13.54
C ARG A 34 -19.65 12.77 -13.09
N ARG A 35 -19.38 12.75 -11.78
CA ARG A 35 -18.20 13.38 -11.17
C ARG A 35 -17.15 12.32 -10.86
N LEU A 36 -15.92 12.57 -11.27
CA LEU A 36 -14.73 11.77 -11.00
C LEU A 36 -13.78 12.59 -10.13
N VAL A 37 -12.97 11.93 -9.30
CA VAL A 37 -11.92 12.55 -8.50
C VAL A 37 -10.58 11.99 -8.94
N ILE A 38 -9.60 12.89 -9.10
CA ILE A 38 -8.19 12.55 -9.21
C ILE A 38 -7.52 13.05 -7.94
N SER A 39 -6.95 12.15 -7.15
CA SER A 39 -6.30 12.44 -5.88
C SER A 39 -4.94 11.76 -5.81
N PRO A 40 -4.01 12.26 -4.98
CA PRO A 40 -2.83 11.47 -4.62
C PRO A 40 -3.30 10.21 -3.89
N VAL A 41 -2.55 9.14 -4.05
CA VAL A 41 -2.72 7.92 -3.25
C VAL A 41 -1.42 7.72 -2.49
N ASP A 42 -1.52 7.73 -1.17
CA ASP A 42 -0.38 7.41 -0.32
C ASP A 42 -0.06 5.92 -0.48
N GLY A 43 1.21 5.63 -0.73
CA GLY A 43 1.69 4.26 -0.81
C GLY A 43 2.67 4.04 -1.95
N PRO A 44 3.21 2.82 -2.03
CA PRO A 44 4.38 2.56 -2.85
C PRO A 44 4.02 2.46 -4.34
N VAL A 45 4.74 3.20 -5.20
CA VAL A 45 4.47 3.29 -6.63
C VAL A 45 5.36 2.31 -7.40
N GLY A 46 4.86 1.11 -7.70
CA GLY A 46 5.59 0.13 -8.51
C GLY A 46 5.03 -1.30 -8.39
N PRO A 47 5.29 -2.20 -9.35
CA PRO A 47 4.83 -3.59 -9.27
C PRO A 47 5.44 -4.36 -8.09
N THR A 48 6.68 -4.04 -7.71
CA THR A 48 7.37 -4.57 -6.53
C THR A 48 6.75 -4.06 -5.23
N GLU A 49 6.32 -2.80 -5.27
CA GLU A 49 5.96 -2.02 -4.09
C GLU A 49 4.44 -2.11 -3.78
N ARG A 50 3.60 -2.37 -4.79
CA ARG A 50 2.18 -2.76 -4.63
C ARG A 50 1.99 -4.06 -3.83
N ARG A 51 3.01 -4.92 -3.75
CA ARG A 51 2.97 -6.16 -2.94
C ARG A 51 3.26 -5.92 -1.47
N ARG A 52 3.80 -4.76 -1.11
CA ARG A 52 4.14 -4.43 0.28
C ARG A 52 2.92 -3.83 0.96
N ARG A 53 1.93 -4.69 1.27
CA ARG A 53 0.95 -4.35 2.33
C ARG A 53 1.75 -4.07 3.59
N ARG A 54 1.43 -2.99 4.30
CA ARG A 54 2.07 -2.72 5.58
C ARG A 54 1.68 -3.87 6.53
N LEU A 55 2.54 -4.24 7.47
CA LEU A 55 2.14 -5.19 8.53
C LEU A 55 0.87 -4.71 9.25
N GLU A 56 0.70 -3.40 9.32
CA GLU A 56 -0.48 -2.67 9.82
C GLU A 56 -1.78 -3.02 9.08
N ASP A 57 -1.70 -3.41 7.79
CA ASP A 57 -2.86 -3.73 6.94
C ASP A 57 -3.30 -5.19 7.08
N PHE A 58 -2.51 -6.03 7.75
CA PHE A 58 -2.88 -7.42 8.01
C PHE A 58 -3.89 -7.48 9.16
N ALA A 59 -5.15 -7.70 8.83
CA ALA A 59 -6.14 -8.09 9.83
C ALA A 59 -5.74 -9.43 10.43
N VAL A 60 -5.34 -9.43 11.71
CA VAL A 60 -4.99 -10.66 12.44
C VAL A 60 -6.27 -11.48 12.61
N SER A 61 -6.33 -12.64 11.96
CA SER A 61 -7.46 -13.56 12.14
C SER A 61 -7.33 -14.26 13.50
N PRO A 62 -8.40 -14.35 14.31
CA PRO A 62 -8.43 -15.17 15.52
C PRO A 62 -8.14 -16.65 15.26
N THR A 63 -8.28 -17.11 14.02
CA THR A 63 -8.03 -18.50 13.58
C THR A 63 -6.67 -18.68 12.92
N LEU A 64 -5.78 -17.70 13.00
CA LEU A 64 -4.47 -17.75 12.34
C LEU A 64 -3.58 -18.86 12.94
N VAL A 65 -3.72 -19.09 14.24
CA VAL A 65 -3.07 -20.19 14.94
C VAL A 65 -4.03 -21.36 15.00
N VAL A 66 -3.60 -22.51 14.49
CA VAL A 66 -4.32 -23.77 14.61
C VAL A 66 -3.79 -24.49 15.85
N GLY A 67 -4.60 -24.54 16.92
CA GLY A 67 -4.20 -25.10 18.21
C GLY A 67 -4.11 -24.03 19.30
N ASN A 68 -3.42 -24.35 20.40
CA ASN A 68 -3.24 -23.42 21.51
C ASN A 68 -2.07 -22.45 21.21
N PRO A 69 -2.28 -21.13 21.22
CA PRO A 69 -1.22 -20.15 20.99
C PRO A 69 -0.07 -20.21 22.00
N ASP A 70 -0.34 -20.60 23.25
CA ASP A 70 0.69 -20.68 24.28
C ASP A 70 1.76 -21.74 23.95
N ASP A 71 1.39 -22.78 23.20
CA ASP A 71 2.31 -23.82 22.74
C ASP A 71 3.41 -23.25 21.82
N LEU A 72 3.16 -22.13 21.13
CA LEU A 72 4.16 -21.48 20.28
C LEU A 72 5.28 -20.83 21.10
N VAL A 73 4.97 -20.37 22.32
CA VAL A 73 5.95 -19.74 23.22
C VAL A 73 6.94 -20.78 23.77
N GLU A 74 6.50 -22.02 23.87
CA GLU A 74 7.29 -23.14 24.38
C GLU A 74 8.20 -23.78 23.31
N ILE A 75 8.08 -23.37 22.04
CA ILE A 75 8.95 -23.88 20.96
C ILE A 75 10.38 -23.37 21.19
N ASP A 76 11.27 -24.29 21.56
CA ASP A 76 12.71 -24.05 21.65
C ASP A 76 13.47 -24.73 20.50
N TRP A 77 14.38 -23.98 19.88
CA TRP A 77 15.26 -24.47 18.82
C TRP A 77 16.73 -24.45 19.22
N SER A 78 17.05 -24.11 20.46
CA SER A 78 18.43 -24.02 20.94
C SER A 78 19.21 -25.33 20.74
N SER A 79 18.56 -26.49 20.85
CA SER A 79 19.16 -27.81 20.62
C SER A 79 19.53 -28.10 19.16
N TYR A 80 18.97 -27.34 18.22
CA TYR A 80 19.26 -27.45 16.78
C TYR A 80 20.19 -26.34 16.31
N TRP A 81 20.54 -25.41 17.20
CA TRP A 81 21.50 -24.36 16.92
C TRP A 81 22.92 -24.90 17.08
N ASP A 82 23.65 -24.93 15.98
CA ASP A 82 25.08 -25.22 15.99
C ASP A 82 25.84 -23.91 15.72
N PRO A 83 26.46 -23.29 16.76
CA PRO A 83 27.20 -22.04 16.60
C PRO A 83 28.46 -22.18 15.75
N ASP A 84 28.95 -23.41 15.58
CA ASP A 84 30.14 -23.75 14.80
C ASP A 84 29.78 -24.26 13.40
N GLN A 85 28.48 -24.33 13.07
CA GLN A 85 28.02 -24.57 11.71
C GLN A 85 28.45 -23.38 10.85
N ALA A 86 29.62 -23.53 10.23
CA ALA A 86 30.15 -22.57 9.28
C ALA A 86 29.06 -22.21 8.26
N LEU A 87 28.76 -20.92 8.15
CA LEU A 87 28.08 -20.35 7.01
C LEU A 87 29.03 -20.50 5.82
N ASP A 88 29.15 -21.71 5.28
CA ASP A 88 29.94 -21.97 4.09
C ASP A 88 29.25 -21.25 2.91
N PRO A 89 29.92 -20.26 2.27
CA PRO A 89 29.34 -19.42 1.21
C PRO A 89 29.15 -20.14 -0.14
#